data_AF-A0A090X5C0-F1
#
_entry.id   AF-A0A090X5C0-F1
#
_cell.length_a   1.000
_cell.length_b   1.000
_cell.length_c   1.000
_cell.angle_alpha   90.00
_cell.angle_beta   90.00
_cell.angle_gamma   90.00
#
_symmetry.space_group_name_H-M   'P 1'
#
loop_
_entity.id
_entity.type
_entity.pdbx_description
1 polymer ?
#
loop_
_entity_poly.entity_id
_entity_poly.type
_entity_poly.pdbx_seq_one_letter_code
_entity_poly.pdbx_strand_id
1 'polypeptide(L)' 'MQVSWFKYTKKKYGEGRRIFKMSPLHHHYQKSGYHESKIVTRFWIVGILLAILSIVTLKIR' A
#
# COMPACT_ATOMS: atom_id res chain seq x y z
N MET A 1 -4.23 -9.58 2.33
CA MET A 1 -5.26 -8.56 2.67
C MET A 1 -6.33 -8.42 1.58
N GLN A 2 -6.01 -7.97 0.36
CA GLN A 2 -7.03 -7.75 -0.69
C GLN A 2 -7.82 -9.02 -1.07
N VAL A 3 -7.14 -10.15 -1.34
CA VAL A 3 -7.82 -11.41 -1.69
C VAL A 3 -8.67 -11.92 -0.53
N SER A 4 -8.16 -11.83 0.70
CA SER A 4 -8.90 -12.22 1.91
C SER A 4 -10.18 -11.40 2.09
N TRP A 5 -10.12 -10.07 1.88
CA TRP A 5 -11.28 -9.19 1.95
C TRP A 5 -12.32 -9.47 0.85
N PHE A 6 -11.86 -9.69 -0.38
CA PHE A 6 -12.73 -10.04 -1.49
C PHE A 6 -13.47 -11.36 -1.23
N LYS A 7 -12.77 -12.38 -0.72
CA LYS A 7 -13.37 -13.67 -0.34
C LYS A 7 -14.38 -13.52 0.81
N TYR A 8 -14.02 -12.77 1.85
CA TYR A 8 -14.91 -12.52 2.99
C TYR A 8 -16.20 -11.82 2.57
N THR A 9 -16.09 -10.71 1.82
CA THR A 9 -17.24 -9.94 1.37
C THR A 9 -18.13 -10.72 0.41
N LYS A 10 -17.53 -11.49 -0.50
CA LYS A 10 -18.27 -12.41 -1.38
C LYS A 10 -19.05 -13.47 -0.60
N LYS A 11 -18.46 -14.03 0.46
CA LYS A 11 -19.14 -15.02 1.31
C LYS A 11 -20.26 -14.41 2.17
N LYS A 12 -20.08 -13.19 2.66
CA LYS A 12 -21.01 -12.54 3.59
C LYS A 12 -22.16 -11.79 2.89
N TYR A 13 -21.90 -11.16 1.76
CA TYR A 13 -22.83 -10.24 1.09
C TYR A 13 -23.17 -10.67 -0.34
N GLY A 14 -22.73 -11.85 -0.81
CA GLY A 14 -22.92 -12.33 -2.17
C GLY A 14 -22.01 -11.67 -3.23
N GLU A 15 -21.50 -10.47 -2.95
CA GLU A 15 -20.64 -9.70 -3.85
C GLU A 15 -19.24 -9.48 -3.28
N GLY A 16 -18.23 -9.67 -4.12
CA GLY A 16 -16.83 -9.44 -3.74
C GLY A 16 -16.45 -7.97 -3.88
N ARG A 17 -16.11 -7.33 -2.76
CA ARG A 17 -15.64 -5.93 -2.73
C ARG A 17 -14.12 -5.88 -2.66
N ARG A 18 -13.50 -4.93 -3.37
CA ARG A 18 -12.04 -4.71 -3.35
C ARG A 18 -11.70 -3.42 -2.61
N ILE A 19 -10.61 -3.44 -1.85
CA ILE A 19 -10.12 -2.25 -1.11
C ILE A 19 -9.35 -1.33 -2.05
N PHE A 20 -8.45 -1.88 -2.88
CA PHE A 20 -7.70 -1.13 -3.86
C PHE A 20 -8.20 -1.40 -5.28
N LYS A 21 -8.14 -0.37 -6.15
CA LYS A 21 -8.37 -0.51 -7.60
C LYS A 21 -7.51 -1.59 -8.25
N MET A 22 -6.29 -1.79 -7.74
CA MET A 22 -5.35 -2.85 -8.08
C MET A 22 -4.36 -3.00 -6.91
N SER A 23 -3.90 -4.22 -6.65
CA SER A 23 -2.86 -4.49 -5.65
C SER A 23 -1.63 -5.05 -6.37
N PRO A 24 -0.39 -4.69 -5.96
CA PRO A 24 -0.01 -3.92 -4.77
C PRO A 24 -0.27 -2.40 -4.87
N LEU A 25 0.02 -1.67 -3.79
CA LEU A 25 -0.32 -0.25 -3.65
C LEU A 25 0.25 0.66 -4.76
N HIS A 26 1.43 0.37 -5.31
CA HIS A 26 1.99 1.18 -6.41
C HIS A 26 1.13 1.09 -7.69
N HIS A 27 0.59 -0.07 -8.02
CA HIS A 27 -0.34 -0.23 -9.14
C HIS A 27 -1.69 0.46 -8.89
N HIS A 28 -2.11 0.60 -7.63
CA HIS A 28 -3.29 1.40 -7.29
C HIS A 28 -3.12 2.86 -7.72
N TYR A 29 -1.93 3.43 -7.50
CA TYR A 29 -1.60 4.80 -7.89
C TYR A 29 -1.39 4.93 -9.40
N GLN A 30 -0.74 3.96 -10.06
CA GLN A 30 -0.64 3.94 -11.52
C GLN A 30 -2.03 3.95 -12.18
N LYS A 31 -2.94 3.10 -11.70
CA LYS A 31 -4.34 3.04 -12.18
C LYS A 31 -5.16 4.29 -11.81
N SER A 32 -4.64 5.14 -10.93
CA SER A 32 -5.23 6.44 -10.60
C SER A 32 -4.61 7.60 -11.39
N GLY A 33 -3.75 7.32 -12.38
CA GLY A 33 -3.20 8.32 -13.32
C GLY A 33 -1.84 8.89 -12.93
N TYR A 34 -1.17 8.34 -11.91
CA TYR A 34 0.16 8.80 -11.54
C TYR A 34 1.25 8.19 -12.42
N HIS A 35 2.20 9.01 -12.87
CA HIS A 35 3.42 8.53 -13.52
C HIS A 35 4.24 7.67 -12.57
N GLU A 36 4.77 6.57 -13.09
CA GLU A 36 5.54 5.58 -12.35
C GLU A 36 6.72 6.19 -11.58
N SER A 37 7.52 7.04 -12.24
CA SER A 37 8.67 7.71 -11.60
C SER A 37 8.25 8.52 -10.37
N LYS A 38 7.10 9.22 -10.44
CA LYS A 38 6.58 10.02 -9.31
C LYS A 38 6.16 9.11 -8.13
N ILE A 39 5.60 7.94 -8.41
CA ILE A 39 5.23 6.96 -7.39
C ILE A 39 6.49 6.42 -6.72
N VAL A 40 7.48 5.99 -7.51
CA VAL A 40 8.75 5.44 -7.00
C VAL A 40 9.44 6.45 -6.08
N THR A 41 9.62 7.70 -6.51
CA THR A 41 10.26 8.73 -5.67
C THR A 41 9.53 8.95 -4.35
N ARG A 42 8.19 8.96 -4.34
CA ARG A 42 7.42 9.11 -3.10
C ARG A 42 7.60 7.94 -2.15
N PHE A 43 7.62 6.71 -2.66
CA PHE A 43 7.88 5.52 -1.84
C PHE A 43 9.29 5.54 -1.25
N TRP A 44 10.28 6.02 -1.99
CA TRP A 44 11.64 6.21 -1.49
C TRP A 44 11.71 7.21 -0.34
N ILE A 45 11.04 8.37 -0.47
CA ILE A 45 10.99 9.38 0.60
C ILE A 45 10.42 8.78 1.89
N VAL A 46 9.29 8.07 1.80
CA VAL A 46 8.67 7.41 2.96
C VAL A 46 9.60 6.33 3.53
N GLY A 47 10.26 5.54 2.67
CA GLY A 47 11.23 4.52 3.09
C GLY A 47 12.41 5.09 3.87
N ILE A 48 12.99 6.20 3.40
CA ILE A 48 14.09 6.88 4.09
C ILE A 48 13.63 7.44 5.45
N LEU A 49 12.44 8.05 5.51
CA LEU A 49 11.89 8.56 6.78
C LEU A 49 11.68 7.44 7.80
N LEU A 50 11.13 6.29 7.38
CA LEU A 50 10.96 5.13 8.24
C LEU A 50 12.30 4.51 8.66
N ALA A 51 13.31 4.50 7.77
CA ALA A 51 14.65 4.03 8.11
C ALA A 51 15.30 4.92 9.18
N ILE A 52 15.21 6.25 9.04
CA ILE A 52 15.70 7.19 10.05
C ILE A 52 14.97 6.97 11.38
N LEU A 53 13.63 6.88 11.37
CA LEU A 53 12.84 6.59 12.58
C LEU A 53 13.27 5.29 13.25
N SER A 54 13.54 4.24 12.48
CA SER A 54 14.03 2.96 12.99
C SER A 54 15.38 3.12 13.71
N ILE A 55 16.32 3.87 13.12
CA ILE A 55 17.65 4.11 13.71
C ILE A 55 17.53 4.96 14.98
N VAL A 56 16.71 6.01 14.97
CA VAL A 56 16.48 6.87 16.14
C VAL A 56 15.87 6.06 17.28
N THR A 57 14.85 5.24 17.01
CA THR A 57 14.20 4.39 18.02
C THR A 57 15.17 3.38 18.61
N LEU A 58 16.06 2.78 17.80
CA LEU A 58 17.06 1.83 18.27
C LEU A 58 18.09 2.45 19.23
N LYS A 59 18.44 3.73 19.07
CA LYS A 59 19.36 4.46 19.95
C LYS A 59 18.72 4.93 21.27
N ILE A 60 17.40 4.89 21.38
CA ILE A 60 16.65 5.32 22.57
C ILE A 60 16.59 4.20 23.64
N ARG A 61 17.07 2.99 23.33
CA ARG A 61 17.22 1.88 24.28
C ARG A 61 18.62 1.83 24.89
#